data_AF-A0A4Z0C9T3-F1
#
_entry.id   AF-A0A4Z0C9T3-F1
#
_cell.length_a   1.000
_cell.length_b   1.000
_cell.length_c   1.000
_cell.angle_alpha   90.00
_cell.angle_beta   90.00
_cell.angle_gamma   90.00
#
_symmetry.space_group_name_H-M   'P 1'
#
loop_
_entity.id
_entity.type
_entity.pdbx_description
1 polymer ?
#
loop_
_entity_poly.entity_id
_entity_poly.type
_entity_poly.pdbx_seq_one_letter_code
_entity_poly.pdbx_strand_id
1 'polypeptide(L)'
;MTQNNQLEQWLAQEREQKALFEGGAGVGVATPEQVAGLSGLEQLRAMLAGKLPSPSIAQTLDFLLVEVDDGRAVFQGTPGPAHLNPMGTVHGGWYATLLDSALGCAVHTKMPPGRGYTTAELGVNLVRAIGAKAPRVRAEGKVIHCGRQLATAEARLYGPDGTLYAHATTTCLVFDLPSAK
;
A
#
# COMPACT_ATOMS: atom_id res chain seq x y z
N MET A 1 21.81 14.24 -0.36
CA MET A 1 21.93 12.83 -0.78
C MET A 1 21.63 12.79 -2.28
N THR A 2 22.46 12.17 -3.11
CA THR A 2 22.25 12.10 -4.57
C THR A 2 21.12 11.11 -4.89
N GLN A 3 20.40 11.32 -6.01
CA GLN A 3 19.30 10.46 -6.48
C GLN A 3 19.68 8.97 -6.53
N ASN A 4 20.92 8.65 -6.92
CA ASN A 4 21.43 7.27 -6.97
C ASN A 4 21.42 6.60 -5.59
N ASN A 5 21.77 7.34 -4.53
CA ASN A 5 21.79 6.80 -3.17
C ASN A 5 20.37 6.43 -2.69
N GLN A 6 19.37 7.25 -3.04
CA GLN A 6 17.98 6.98 -2.66
C GLN A 6 17.45 5.68 -3.30
N LEU A 7 17.67 5.51 -4.62
CA LEU A 7 17.22 4.31 -5.31
C LEU A 7 17.92 3.05 -4.77
N GLU A 8 19.22 3.12 -4.46
CA GLU A 8 19.97 2.02 -3.88
C GLU A 8 19.40 1.58 -2.53
N GLN A 9 19.03 2.53 -1.67
CA GLN A 9 18.36 2.25 -0.39
C GLN A 9 17.00 1.57 -0.60
N TRP A 10 16.21 2.05 -1.56
CA TRP A 10 14.90 1.47 -1.88
C TRP A 10 15.01 0.03 -2.37
N LEU A 11 16.01 -0.25 -3.19
CA LEU A 11 16.29 -1.61 -3.67
C LEU A 11 16.81 -2.51 -2.55
N ALA A 12 17.62 -1.99 -1.62
CA ALA A 12 18.07 -2.75 -0.45
C ALA A 12 16.90 -3.13 0.46
N GLN A 13 16.03 -2.17 0.80
CA GLN A 13 14.83 -2.41 1.60
C GLN A 13 13.87 -3.40 0.93
N GLU A 14 13.68 -3.30 -0.39
CA GLU A 14 12.85 -4.25 -1.15
C GLU A 14 13.40 -5.68 -1.09
N ARG A 15 14.72 -5.86 -1.22
CA ARG A 15 15.32 -7.20 -1.13
C ARG A 15 15.10 -7.82 0.24
N GLU A 16 15.27 -7.04 1.30
CA GLU A 16 15.02 -7.49 2.67
C GLU A 16 13.55 -7.87 2.88
N GLN A 17 12.62 -7.01 2.43
CA GLN A 17 11.19 -7.28 2.57
C GLN A 17 10.70 -8.46 1.73
N LYS A 18 11.20 -8.62 0.49
CA LYS A 18 10.90 -9.80 -0.33
C LYS A 18 11.38 -11.08 0.35
N ALA A 19 12.60 -11.09 0.89
CA ALA A 19 13.11 -12.25 1.62
C ALA A 19 12.27 -12.59 2.86
N LEU A 20 11.77 -11.58 3.60
CA LEU A 20 10.86 -11.79 4.73
C LEU A 20 9.51 -12.37 4.29
N PHE A 21 8.94 -11.89 3.19
CA PHE A 21 7.65 -12.39 2.70
C PHE A 21 7.75 -13.80 2.14
N GLU A 22 8.82 -14.10 1.41
CA GLU A 22 9.09 -15.43 0.85
C GLU A 22 9.38 -16.46 1.95
N GLY A 23 10.08 -16.08 3.02
CA GLY A 23 10.36 -16.95 4.16
C GLY A 23 9.25 -17.00 5.23
N GLY A 24 8.20 -16.18 5.08
CA GLY A 24 7.15 -15.99 6.08
C GLY A 24 5.86 -16.75 5.78
N ALA A 25 4.73 -16.15 6.14
CA ALA A 25 3.38 -16.69 5.94
C ALA A 25 2.95 -16.76 4.46
N GLY A 26 3.76 -16.26 3.53
CA GLY A 26 3.51 -16.32 2.09
C GLY A 26 2.45 -15.34 1.58
N VAL A 27 1.81 -15.70 0.47
CA VAL A 27 0.74 -14.92 -0.17
C VAL A 27 -0.62 -15.52 0.17
N GLY A 28 -1.57 -14.69 0.57
CA GLY A 28 -2.92 -15.16 0.91
C GLY A 28 -3.74 -14.16 1.72
N VAL A 29 -4.69 -14.70 2.48
CA VAL A 29 -5.58 -13.94 3.36
C VAL A 29 -5.37 -14.44 4.79
N ALA A 30 -5.16 -13.54 5.73
CA ALA A 30 -5.02 -13.90 7.14
C ALA A 30 -6.33 -14.50 7.66
N THR A 31 -6.26 -15.54 8.49
CA THR A 31 -7.45 -16.12 9.10
C THR A 31 -7.98 -15.22 10.22
N PRO A 32 -9.28 -15.30 10.57
CA PRO A 32 -9.84 -14.55 11.70
C PRO A 32 -9.05 -14.73 13.00
N GLU A 33 -8.55 -15.92 13.29
CA GLU A 33 -7.78 -16.24 14.50
C GLU A 33 -6.42 -15.53 14.51
N GLN A 34 -5.77 -15.40 13.35
CA GLN A 34 -4.47 -14.74 13.23
C GLN A 34 -4.54 -13.23 13.49
N VAL A 35 -5.69 -12.60 13.23
CA VAL A 35 -5.90 -11.16 13.41
C VAL A 35 -6.73 -10.81 14.64
N ALA A 36 -7.24 -11.82 15.36
CA ALA A 36 -8.07 -11.63 16.53
C ALA A 36 -7.34 -10.80 17.61
N GLY A 37 -7.99 -9.75 18.11
CA GLY A 37 -7.45 -8.88 19.14
C GLY A 37 -6.37 -7.89 18.67
N LEU A 38 -5.91 -7.95 17.42
CA LEU A 38 -4.93 -7.01 16.88
C LEU A 38 -5.61 -5.76 16.32
N SER A 39 -5.05 -4.60 16.61
CA SER A 39 -5.34 -3.36 15.87
C SER A 39 -4.87 -3.46 14.42
N GLY A 40 -5.38 -2.62 13.53
CA GLY A 40 -4.96 -2.64 12.13
C GLY A 40 -3.48 -2.29 11.96
N LEU A 41 -2.90 -1.43 12.81
CA LEU A 41 -1.45 -1.17 12.82
C LEU A 41 -0.64 -2.41 13.22
N GLU A 42 -1.09 -3.15 14.23
CA GLU A 42 -0.43 -4.40 14.65
C GLU A 42 -0.53 -5.48 13.57
N GLN A 43 -1.67 -5.58 12.89
CA GLN A 43 -1.84 -6.48 11.74
C GLN A 43 -0.84 -6.14 10.62
N LEU A 44 -0.72 -4.87 10.25
CA LEU A 44 0.22 -4.45 9.19
C LEU A 44 1.68 -4.62 9.60
N ARG A 45 2.03 -4.36 10.86
CA ARG A 45 3.37 -4.65 11.39
C ARG A 45 3.67 -6.15 11.39
N ALA A 46 2.69 -7.00 11.70
CA ALA A 46 2.83 -8.44 11.61
C ALA A 46 3.00 -8.91 10.16
N MET A 47 2.30 -8.29 9.20
CA MET A 47 2.51 -8.52 7.76
C MET A 47 3.93 -8.12 7.32
N LEU A 48 4.41 -6.93 7.68
CA LEU A 48 5.80 -6.50 7.42
C LEU A 48 6.84 -7.44 8.02
N ALA A 49 6.55 -8.02 9.19
CA ALA A 49 7.42 -8.99 9.83
C ALA A 49 7.31 -10.41 9.23
N GLY A 50 6.55 -10.60 8.14
CA GLY A 50 6.32 -11.89 7.49
C GLY A 50 5.45 -12.86 8.30
N LYS A 51 4.81 -12.41 9.39
CA LYS A 51 3.99 -13.25 10.28
C LYS A 51 2.55 -13.41 9.80
N LEU A 52 2.06 -12.45 9.01
CA LEU A 52 0.78 -12.51 8.32
C LEU A 52 1.00 -12.54 6.81
N PRO A 53 0.12 -13.19 6.04
CA PRO A 53 0.27 -13.31 4.61
C PRO A 53 0.17 -11.94 3.93
N SER A 54 0.95 -11.78 2.85
CA SER A 54 0.83 -10.65 1.94
C SER A 54 -0.35 -10.85 0.98
N PRO A 55 -1.09 -9.80 0.58
CA PRO A 55 -2.25 -9.95 -0.28
C PRO A 55 -1.84 -10.28 -1.73
N SER A 56 -2.56 -11.19 -2.39
CA SER A 56 -2.25 -11.67 -3.75
C SER A 56 -2.27 -10.58 -4.83
N ILE A 57 -3.02 -9.49 -4.63
CA ILE A 57 -3.02 -8.35 -5.53
C ILE A 57 -1.64 -7.67 -5.62
N ALA A 58 -0.88 -7.66 -4.52
CA ALA A 58 0.46 -7.07 -4.48
C ALA A 58 1.44 -7.87 -5.33
N GLN A 59 1.35 -9.20 -5.30
CA GLN A 59 2.08 -10.08 -6.20
C GLN A 59 1.65 -9.89 -7.66
N THR A 60 0.35 -9.79 -7.91
CA THR A 60 -0.23 -9.67 -9.26
C THR A 60 0.23 -8.39 -9.98
N LEU A 61 0.43 -7.31 -9.23
CA LEU A 61 0.78 -5.98 -9.76
C LEU A 61 2.21 -5.55 -9.38
N ASP A 62 3.06 -6.47 -8.90
CA ASP A 62 4.46 -6.27 -8.50
C ASP A 62 4.69 -5.01 -7.64
N PHE A 63 4.02 -4.98 -6.48
CA PHE A 63 4.29 -4.02 -5.43
C PHE A 63 4.33 -4.71 -4.07
N LEU A 64 4.89 -4.03 -3.06
CA LEU A 64 4.90 -4.52 -1.69
C LEU A 64 4.81 -3.39 -0.67
N LEU A 65 4.27 -3.71 0.50
CA LEU A 65 4.32 -2.83 1.67
C LEU A 65 5.76 -2.79 2.19
N VAL A 66 6.30 -1.60 2.43
CA VAL A 66 7.68 -1.43 2.91
C VAL A 66 7.78 -0.71 4.25
N GLU A 67 6.73 0.04 4.63
CA GLU A 67 6.72 0.80 5.88
C GLU A 67 5.29 1.10 6.33
N VAL A 68 5.04 1.06 7.64
CA VAL A 68 3.77 1.51 8.26
C VAL A 68 4.03 2.21 9.58
N ASP A 69 3.21 3.21 9.86
CA ASP A 69 3.15 3.91 11.15
C ASP A 69 1.72 4.40 11.42
N ASP A 70 1.44 4.95 12.59
CA ASP A 70 0.11 5.46 12.94
C ASP A 70 -0.38 6.53 11.93
N GLY A 71 -1.41 6.18 11.16
CA GLY A 71 -1.98 7.00 10.11
C GLY A 71 -1.17 7.05 8.81
N ARG A 72 -0.20 6.15 8.59
CA ARG A 72 0.70 6.18 7.43
C ARG A 72 1.06 4.79 6.91
N ALA A 73 1.06 4.63 5.60
CA ALA A 73 1.55 3.42 4.93
C ALA A 73 2.33 3.76 3.65
N VAL A 74 3.42 3.04 3.41
CA VAL A 74 4.26 3.19 2.22
C VAL A 74 4.37 1.87 1.48
N PHE A 75 4.06 1.92 0.19
CA PHE A 75 4.25 0.82 -0.74
C PHE A 75 5.32 1.18 -1.76
N GLN A 76 6.12 0.18 -2.14
CA GLN A 76 7.05 0.29 -3.26
C GLN A 76 6.51 -0.52 -4.44
N GLY A 77 6.39 0.13 -5.59
CA GLY A 77 5.91 -0.47 -6.84
C GLY A 77 7.03 -0.65 -7.87
N THR A 78 6.95 -1.76 -8.59
CA THR A 78 7.82 -2.12 -9.71
C THR A 78 7.03 -2.01 -11.02
N PRO A 79 7.02 -0.83 -11.68
CA PRO A 79 6.41 -0.70 -12.99
C PRO A 79 7.18 -1.58 -14.00
N GLY A 80 6.46 -2.24 -14.90
CA GLY A 80 7.06 -3.16 -15.86
C GLY A 80 6.16 -3.49 -17.05
N PRO A 81 6.63 -4.31 -18.00
CA PRO A 81 5.90 -4.64 -19.23
C PRO A 81 4.50 -5.22 -19.02
N ALA A 82 4.29 -5.97 -17.93
CA ALA A 82 2.99 -6.55 -17.58
C ALA A 82 1.93 -5.49 -17.19
N HIS A 83 2.35 -4.26 -16.92
CA HIS A 83 1.48 -3.18 -16.45
C HIS A 83 1.19 -2.13 -17.52
N LEU A 84 1.60 -2.35 -18.77
CA LEU A 84 1.49 -1.35 -19.82
C LEU A 84 0.07 -1.24 -20.39
N ASN A 85 -0.31 -0.03 -20.76
CA ASN A 85 -1.46 0.26 -21.60
C ASN A 85 -1.07 0.23 -23.10
N PRO A 86 -2.04 0.35 -24.02
CA PRO A 86 -1.76 0.37 -25.46
C PRO A 86 -0.83 1.51 -25.94
N MET A 87 -0.63 2.55 -25.12
CA MET A 87 0.27 3.67 -25.41
C MET A 87 1.72 3.41 -24.96
N GLY A 88 2.02 2.21 -24.44
CA GLY A 88 3.37 1.82 -24.02
C GLY A 88 3.83 2.44 -22.69
N THR A 89 2.89 2.98 -21.91
CA THR A 89 3.13 3.51 -20.55
C THR A 89 2.36 2.69 -19.53
N VAL A 90 2.70 2.80 -18.24
CA VAL A 90 1.97 2.08 -17.19
C VAL A 90 0.49 2.46 -17.22
N HIS A 91 -0.40 1.47 -17.13
CA HIS A 91 -1.84 1.63 -17.16
C HIS A 91 -2.34 2.38 -15.92
N GLY A 92 -3.29 3.30 -16.09
CA GLY A 92 -3.83 4.11 -14.99
C GLY A 92 -4.38 3.29 -13.81
N GLY A 93 -4.96 2.13 -14.11
CA GLY A 93 -5.42 1.17 -13.08
C GLY A 93 -4.31 0.70 -12.14
N TRP A 94 -3.06 0.57 -12.60
CA TRP A 94 -1.93 0.20 -11.74
C TRP A 94 -1.61 1.30 -10.72
N TYR A 95 -1.66 2.57 -11.14
CA TYR A 95 -1.51 3.71 -10.23
C TYR A 95 -2.62 3.71 -9.20
N ALA A 96 -3.87 3.52 -9.65
CA ALA A 96 -5.03 3.53 -8.79
C ALA A 96 -4.94 2.43 -7.73
N THR A 97 -4.61 1.19 -8.09
CA THR A 97 -4.51 0.09 -7.13
C THR A 97 -3.36 0.28 -6.13
N LEU A 98 -2.21 0.77 -6.59
CA LEU A 98 -1.07 1.03 -5.70
C LEU A 98 -1.37 2.18 -4.71
N LEU A 99 -2.00 3.26 -5.19
CA LEU A 99 -2.42 4.38 -4.35
C LEU A 99 -3.53 3.98 -3.37
N ASP A 100 -4.53 3.23 -3.82
CA ASP A 100 -5.62 2.71 -2.98
C ASP A 100 -5.08 1.79 -1.88
N SER A 101 -4.09 0.95 -2.19
CA SER A 101 -3.42 0.11 -1.18
C SER A 101 -2.75 0.96 -0.10
N ALA A 102 -2.05 2.03 -0.48
CA ALA A 102 -1.42 2.95 0.47
C ALA A 102 -2.45 3.74 1.30
N LEU A 103 -3.51 4.24 0.66
CA LEU A 103 -4.59 4.98 1.31
C LEU A 103 -5.35 4.11 2.31
N GLY A 104 -5.81 2.95 1.86
CA GLY A 104 -6.53 1.98 2.67
C GLY A 104 -5.68 1.54 3.85
N CYS A 105 -4.42 1.13 3.63
CA CYS A 105 -3.57 0.71 4.74
C CYS A 105 -3.27 1.84 5.73
N ALA A 106 -3.13 3.10 5.27
CA ALA A 106 -3.01 4.23 6.16
C ALA A 106 -4.26 4.38 7.06
N VAL A 107 -5.47 4.25 6.50
CA VAL A 107 -6.72 4.22 7.30
C VAL A 107 -6.75 3.00 8.23
N HIS A 108 -6.33 1.82 7.76
CA HIS A 108 -6.30 0.58 8.54
C HIS A 108 -5.46 0.72 9.79
N THR A 109 -4.33 1.44 9.74
CA THR A 109 -3.49 1.68 10.93
C THR A 109 -4.25 2.35 12.09
N LYS A 110 -5.34 3.08 11.81
CA LYS A 110 -6.18 3.76 12.81
C LYS A 110 -7.28 2.86 13.37
N MET A 111 -7.47 1.65 12.85
CA MET A 111 -8.54 0.75 13.29
C MET A 111 -8.16 0.07 14.61
N PRO A 112 -8.91 0.27 15.71
CA PRO A 112 -8.74 -0.54 16.91
C PRO A 112 -9.26 -1.97 16.65
N PRO A 113 -8.95 -2.94 17.53
CA PRO A 113 -9.48 -4.30 17.41
C PRO A 113 -11.01 -4.34 17.27
N GLY A 114 -11.51 -5.22 16.40
CA GLY A 114 -12.95 -5.38 16.16
C GLY A 114 -13.58 -4.33 15.24
N ARG A 115 -12.78 -3.44 14.65
CA ARG A 115 -13.24 -2.44 13.68
C ARG A 115 -12.67 -2.73 12.29
N GLY A 116 -13.47 -2.44 11.28
CA GLY A 116 -13.09 -2.55 9.87
C GLY A 116 -13.47 -1.30 9.10
N TYR A 117 -13.03 -1.26 7.85
CA TYR A 117 -13.40 -0.21 6.92
C TYR A 117 -13.54 -0.78 5.50
N THR A 118 -14.17 -0.01 4.62
CA THR A 118 -14.18 -0.26 3.18
C THR A 118 -14.03 1.05 2.41
N THR A 119 -13.35 1.00 1.27
CA THR A 119 -13.25 2.15 0.35
C THR A 119 -14.62 2.45 -0.24
N ALA A 120 -15.12 3.66 -0.04
CA ALA A 120 -16.38 4.13 -0.65
C ALA A 120 -16.13 5.02 -1.87
N GLU A 121 -15.03 5.76 -1.86
CA GLU A 121 -14.63 6.63 -2.96
C GLU A 121 -13.10 6.64 -3.07
N LEU A 122 -12.61 6.69 -4.31
CA LEU A 122 -11.19 6.82 -4.64
C LEU A 122 -11.06 7.81 -5.80
N GLY A 123 -10.38 8.93 -5.54
CA GLY A 123 -10.08 9.95 -6.54
C GLY A 123 -8.59 9.93 -6.88
N VAL A 124 -8.24 9.73 -8.15
CA VAL A 124 -6.84 9.65 -8.61
C VAL A 124 -6.57 10.69 -9.70
N ASN A 125 -5.52 11.50 -9.50
CA ASN A 125 -5.03 12.45 -10.49
C ASN A 125 -3.66 12.00 -10.98
N LEU A 126 -3.55 11.70 -12.28
CA LEU A 126 -2.30 11.32 -12.93
C LEU A 126 -1.58 12.58 -13.42
N VAL A 127 -0.36 12.81 -12.93
CA VAL A 127 0.45 14.00 -13.19
C VAL A 127 1.48 13.74 -14.29
N ARG A 128 2.11 12.56 -14.26
CA ARG A 128 3.17 12.19 -15.21
C ARG A 128 3.13 10.70 -15.53
N ALA A 129 3.36 10.37 -16.80
CA ALA A 129 3.46 8.99 -17.23
C ALA A 129 4.74 8.31 -16.69
N ILE A 130 4.57 7.07 -16.21
CA ILE A 130 5.63 6.12 -15.89
C ILE A 130 5.87 5.25 -17.12
N GLY A 131 7.09 5.25 -17.62
CA GLY A 131 7.52 4.36 -18.71
C GLY A 131 7.94 2.98 -18.18
N ALA A 132 8.01 1.99 -19.08
CA ALA A 132 8.36 0.60 -18.74
C ALA A 132 9.76 0.40 -18.11
N LYS A 133 10.64 1.40 -18.24
CA LYS A 133 12.01 1.40 -17.69
C LYS A 133 12.17 2.26 -16.44
N ALA A 134 11.08 2.80 -15.90
CA ALA A 134 11.15 3.52 -14.63
C ALA A 134 11.62 2.54 -13.53
N PRO A 135 12.54 2.96 -12.64
CA PRO A 135 13.19 2.02 -11.73
C PRO A 135 12.21 1.52 -10.65
N ARG A 136 11.91 2.36 -9.66
CA ARG A 136 10.95 2.11 -8.60
C ARG A 136 10.18 3.39 -8.32
N VAL A 137 8.95 3.22 -7.84
CA VAL A 137 8.13 4.33 -7.35
C VAL A 137 7.61 3.95 -5.97
N ARG A 138 7.33 4.96 -5.15
CA ARG A 138 6.68 4.77 -3.84
C ARG A 138 5.35 5.48 -3.79
N ALA A 139 4.32 4.77 -3.33
CA ALA A 139 3.07 5.34 -2.91
C ALA A 139 3.07 5.50 -1.39
N GLU A 140 2.86 6.71 -0.93
CA GLU A 140 2.76 7.03 0.50
C GLU A 140 1.38 7.59 0.79
N GLY A 141 0.61 6.88 1.62
CA GLY A 141 -0.69 7.29 2.10
C GLY A 141 -0.62 7.85 3.52
N LYS A 142 -1.43 8.88 3.80
CA LYS A 142 -1.55 9.53 5.11
C LYS A 142 -3.01 9.84 5.42
N VAL A 143 -3.43 9.50 6.64
CA VAL A 143 -4.77 9.84 7.13
C VAL A 143 -4.88 11.34 7.33
N ILE A 144 -5.97 11.92 6.81
CA ILE A 144 -6.35 13.32 7.06
C ILE A 144 -7.29 13.38 8.26
N HIS A 145 -8.30 12.50 8.29
CA HIS A 145 -9.28 12.42 9.36
C HIS A 145 -9.74 10.98 9.56
N CYS A 146 -9.94 10.56 10.81
CA CYS A 146 -10.51 9.24 11.11
C CYS A 146 -11.56 9.39 12.23
N GLY A 147 -12.82 9.30 11.86
CA GLY A 147 -13.96 9.36 12.77
C GLY A 147 -14.63 8.00 12.96
N ARG A 148 -15.79 8.00 13.64
CA ARG A 148 -16.53 6.77 13.98
C ARG A 148 -17.18 6.08 12.77
N GLN A 149 -17.56 6.81 11.73
CA GLN A 149 -18.26 6.24 10.57
C GLN A 149 -17.52 6.45 9.26
N LEU A 150 -16.56 7.36 9.25
CA LEU A 150 -15.89 7.81 8.04
C LEU A 150 -14.44 8.14 8.34
N ALA A 151 -13.56 7.78 7.42
CA ALA A 151 -12.16 8.19 7.41
C ALA A 151 -11.79 8.73 6.03
N THR A 152 -10.87 9.67 5.99
CA THR A 152 -10.29 10.22 4.76
C THR A 152 -8.78 10.18 4.82
N ALA A 153 -8.16 9.95 3.67
CA ALA A 153 -6.71 9.93 3.52
C ALA A 153 -6.30 10.54 2.17
N GLU A 154 -5.05 10.98 2.09
CA GLU A 154 -4.39 11.40 0.85
C GLU A 154 -3.14 10.56 0.58
N ALA A 155 -2.75 10.45 -0.68
CA ALA A 155 -1.56 9.73 -1.08
C ALA A 155 -0.84 10.38 -2.26
N ARG A 156 0.46 10.13 -2.34
CA ARG A 156 1.33 10.56 -3.45
C ARG A 156 2.12 9.38 -3.98
N LEU A 157 2.25 9.29 -5.30
CA LEU A 157 3.10 8.33 -6.00
C LEU A 157 4.31 9.07 -6.59
N TYR A 158 5.52 8.74 -6.15
CA TYR A 158 6.72 9.47 -6.53
C TYR A 158 7.93 8.57 -6.83
N GLY A 159 8.85 9.08 -7.66
CA GLY A 159 10.13 8.45 -7.97
C GLY A 159 11.22 8.76 -6.93
N PRO A 160 12.39 8.09 -7.02
CA PRO A 160 13.50 8.32 -6.09
C PRO A 160 14.14 9.71 -6.23
N ASP A 161 13.88 10.43 -7.32
CA ASP A 161 14.19 11.84 -7.52
C ASP A 161 13.15 12.82 -6.96
N GLY A 162 12.05 12.31 -6.40
CA GLY A 162 10.92 13.11 -5.98
C GLY A 162 9.98 13.52 -7.13
N THR A 163 10.17 12.99 -8.35
CA THR A 163 9.22 13.21 -9.45
C THR A 163 7.84 12.70 -9.04
N LEU A 164 6.84 13.59 -9.05
CA LEU A 164 5.44 13.23 -8.77
C LEU A 164 4.80 12.62 -10.02
N TYR A 165 4.30 11.40 -9.89
CA TYR A 165 3.61 10.69 -10.96
C TYR A 165 2.10 10.76 -10.83
N ALA A 166 1.58 10.69 -9.61
CA ALA A 166 0.16 10.80 -9.32
C ALA A 166 -0.07 11.19 -7.86
N HIS A 167 -1.28 11.67 -7.57
CA HIS A 167 -1.77 11.80 -6.20
C HIS A 167 -3.23 11.37 -6.12
N ALA A 168 -3.68 11.00 -4.93
CA ALA A 168 -5.02 10.48 -4.73
C ALA A 168 -5.59 10.85 -3.36
N THR A 169 -6.91 10.76 -3.25
CA THR A 169 -7.67 10.87 -2.01
C THR A 169 -8.63 9.69 -1.91
N THR A 170 -9.02 9.32 -0.69
CA THR A 170 -10.10 8.35 -0.47
C THR A 170 -11.05 8.82 0.61
N THR A 171 -12.28 8.33 0.51
CA THR A 171 -13.22 8.22 1.63
C THR A 171 -13.47 6.75 1.94
N CYS A 172 -13.32 6.37 3.21
CA CYS A 172 -13.63 5.04 3.72
C CYS A 172 -14.83 5.09 4.67
N LEU A 173 -15.73 4.10 4.57
CA LEU A 173 -16.75 3.86 5.58
C LEU A 173 -16.16 2.97 6.67
N VAL A 174 -16.37 3.32 7.93
CA VAL A 174 -15.82 2.62 9.11
C VAL A 174 -16.97 1.99 9.91
N PHE A 175 -16.80 0.74 10.31
CA PHE A 175 -17.84 -0.06 10.95
C PHE A 175 -17.29 -1.06 11.96
N ASP A 176 -18.17 -1.57 12.82
CA ASP A 176 -17.86 -2.68 13.72
C ASP A 176 -17.87 -3.99 12.92
N LEU A 177 -16.87 -4.83 13.13
CA LEU A 177 -16.85 -6.16 12.56
C LEU A 177 -17.88 -7.05 13.30
N PRO A 178 -18.54 -7.98 12.60
CA PRO A 178 -19.40 -8.95 13.26
C PRO A 178 -18.62 -9.73 14.32
N SER A 179 -19.20 -9.94 15.50
CA SER A 179 -18.66 -10.88 16.48
C SER A 179 -18.53 -12.26 15.84
N ALA A 180 -17.40 -12.93 16.05
CA ALA A 180 -17.24 -14.33 15.64
C ALA A 180 -18.37 -15.16 16.27
N LYS A 181 -19.09 -15.93 15.45
CA LYS A 181 -20.12 -16.86 15.90
C LYS A 181 -19.51 -18.13 16.45
#